data_AF-A0A7S1MN48-F1
#
_entry.id   AF-A0A7S1MN48-F1
#
_cell.length_a   1.000
_cell.length_b   1.000
_cell.length_c   1.000
_cell.angle_alpha   90.00
_cell.angle_beta   90.00
_cell.angle_gamma   90.00
#
_symmetry.space_group_name_H-M   'P 1'
#
loop_
_entity.id
_entity.type
_entity.pdbx_description
1 polymer ?
#
loop_
_entity_poly.entity_id
_entity_poly.type
_entity_poly.pdbx_seq_one_letter_code
_entity_poly.pdbx_strand_id
1 'polypeptide(L)'
;QPLPLHGGLGSGLADMSLKVFEIDPTLKGCEGQIWDRVNGYKWWKDELEKKEGGIAKFAEGYRTFGFNRAEGGSVFREWLPNARQVFLIGDFNDWQNTTPLHNEGFGKWSVKLPDGPGGRPVIKHPSQLKVRMETHSGQWCDRVPAWTKLAWQDHTTNAFNGVYWEPEERYTFKHPRPAKPERVKIYEAHVGMASFEPKVATYLEFARDVLPRIKSLGYNTVQLMAVSEHAHYGC
;
A
#
# COMPACT_ATOMS: atom_id res chain seq x y z
N GLN A 1 -18.30 -8.38 -18.20
CA GLN A 1 -19.41 -7.71 -18.91
C GLN A 1 -18.85 -6.41 -19.49
N PRO A 2 -18.98 -6.13 -20.79
CA PRO A 2 -18.61 -4.82 -21.32
C PRO A 2 -19.53 -3.75 -20.72
N LEU A 3 -18.96 -2.55 -20.46
CA LEU A 3 -19.71 -1.38 -20.01
C LEU A 3 -20.85 -1.10 -21.02
N PRO A 4 -22.07 -0.75 -20.57
CA PRO A 4 -23.14 -0.39 -21.48
C PRO A 4 -22.75 0.91 -22.21
N LEU A 5 -22.31 0.75 -23.45
CA LEU A 5 -22.22 1.83 -24.42
C LEU A 5 -23.65 2.17 -24.86
N HIS A 6 -23.98 3.46 -24.77
CA HIS A 6 -25.23 4.09 -25.19
C HIS A 6 -26.47 3.86 -24.32
N GLY A 7 -26.57 4.66 -23.25
CA GLY A 7 -27.85 5.18 -22.77
C GLY A 7 -28.16 6.50 -23.47
N GLY A 8 -29.31 6.60 -24.15
CA GLY A 8 -29.72 7.76 -24.93
C GLY A 8 -29.69 9.07 -24.14
N LEU A 9 -29.09 10.09 -24.73
CA LEU A 9 -29.00 11.44 -24.19
C LEU A 9 -30.36 12.12 -24.32
N GLY A 10 -31.07 12.26 -23.19
CA GLY A 10 -32.27 13.09 -23.09
C GLY A 10 -31.96 14.55 -23.41
N SER A 11 -32.95 15.26 -23.94
CA SER A 11 -32.91 16.58 -24.57
C SER A 11 -32.62 17.76 -23.62
N GLY A 12 -31.50 17.71 -22.88
CA GLY A 12 -31.05 18.76 -21.96
C GLY A 12 -29.54 19.00 -21.95
N LEU A 13 -28.81 18.59 -22.99
CA LEU A 13 -27.34 18.57 -23.05
C LEU A 13 -26.71 19.62 -23.97
N ALA A 14 -27.47 20.64 -24.38
CA ALA A 14 -26.87 21.81 -24.97
C ALA A 14 -26.14 22.58 -23.87
N ASP A 15 -24.81 22.64 -23.97
CA ASP A 15 -23.90 23.47 -23.15
C ASP A 15 -23.18 22.80 -21.97
N MET A 16 -22.60 21.62 -22.16
CA MET A 16 -21.51 21.15 -21.31
C MET A 16 -20.22 21.01 -22.12
N SER A 17 -19.37 22.03 -22.11
CA SER A 17 -17.97 21.93 -22.57
C SER A 17 -17.04 21.74 -21.37
N LEU A 18 -16.04 20.87 -21.51
CA LEU A 18 -14.99 20.75 -20.50
C LEU A 18 -14.01 21.92 -20.65
N LYS A 19 -13.66 22.57 -19.54
CA LYS A 19 -12.66 23.68 -19.49
C LYS A 19 -11.34 23.35 -20.18
N VAL A 20 -10.95 22.07 -20.24
CA VAL A 20 -9.74 21.64 -20.93
C VAL A 20 -9.74 22.02 -22.41
N PHE A 21 -10.90 22.08 -23.07
CA PHE A 21 -11.03 22.50 -24.46
C PHE A 21 -10.93 24.02 -24.64
N GLU A 22 -11.21 24.80 -23.61
CA GLU A 22 -10.98 26.26 -23.61
C GLU A 22 -9.49 26.56 -23.43
N ILE A 23 -8.82 25.79 -22.56
CA ILE A 23 -7.38 25.92 -22.30
C ILE A 23 -6.56 25.46 -23.50
N ASP A 24 -6.95 24.34 -24.12
CA ASP A 24 -6.30 23.78 -25.30
C ASP A 24 -7.35 23.33 -26.33
N PRO A 25 -7.70 24.21 -27.28
CA PRO A 25 -8.66 23.90 -28.34
C PRO A 25 -8.22 22.76 -29.27
N THR A 26 -6.93 22.42 -29.33
CA THR A 26 -6.43 21.34 -30.21
C THR A 26 -6.97 19.97 -29.81
N LEU A 27 -7.40 19.83 -28.54
CA LEU A 27 -7.98 18.60 -28.00
C LEU A 27 -9.39 18.30 -28.51
N LYS A 28 -10.05 19.24 -29.21
CA LYS A 28 -11.39 19.03 -29.78
C LYS A 28 -11.48 17.85 -30.74
N GLY A 29 -10.40 17.55 -31.48
CA GLY A 29 -10.34 16.37 -32.35
C GLY A 29 -10.47 15.03 -31.62
N CYS A 30 -10.25 15.00 -30.30
CA CYS A 30 -10.34 13.81 -29.45
C CYS A 30 -11.46 13.92 -28.39
N GLU A 31 -12.42 14.84 -28.57
CA GLU A 31 -13.45 15.15 -27.57
C GLU A 31 -14.24 13.91 -27.10
N GLY A 32 -14.61 13.02 -28.02
CA GLY A 32 -15.31 11.77 -27.68
C GLY A 32 -14.51 10.90 -26.71
N GLN A 33 -13.22 10.67 -26.99
CA GLN A 33 -12.36 9.85 -26.11
C GLN A 33 -12.15 10.50 -24.74
N ILE A 34 -12.09 11.82 -24.67
CA ILE A 34 -11.97 12.54 -23.40
C ILE A 34 -13.27 12.37 -22.59
N TRP A 35 -14.43 12.49 -23.23
CA TRP A 35 -15.71 12.24 -22.57
C TRP A 35 -15.86 10.80 -22.08
N ASP A 36 -15.41 9.80 -22.84
CA ASP A 36 -15.41 8.40 -22.40
C ASP A 36 -14.60 8.23 -21.10
N ARG A 37 -13.44 8.88 -20.99
CA ARG A 37 -12.62 8.86 -19.77
C ARG A 37 -13.32 9.55 -18.60
N VAL A 38 -13.93 10.72 -18.84
CA VAL A 38 -14.67 11.45 -17.80
C VAL A 38 -15.87 10.62 -17.30
N ASN A 39 -16.61 10.00 -18.21
CA ASN A 39 -17.77 9.18 -17.87
C ASN A 39 -17.36 7.90 -17.15
N GLY A 40 -16.27 7.24 -17.58
CA GLY A 40 -15.69 6.09 -16.88
C GLY A 40 -15.25 6.45 -15.46
N TYR A 41 -14.59 7.59 -15.28
CA TYR A 41 -14.23 8.10 -13.94
C TYR A 41 -15.47 8.35 -13.07
N LYS A 42 -16.48 9.06 -13.60
CA LYS A 42 -17.72 9.34 -12.85
C LYS A 42 -18.43 8.06 -12.45
N TRP A 43 -18.52 7.10 -13.37
CA TRP A 43 -19.14 5.81 -13.10
C TRP A 43 -18.44 5.07 -11.96
N TRP A 44 -17.10 4.96 -12.00
CA TRP A 44 -16.34 4.30 -10.93
C TRP A 44 -16.45 5.03 -9.60
N LYS A 45 -16.42 6.37 -9.63
CA LYS A 45 -16.62 7.18 -8.42
C LYS A 45 -17.98 6.85 -7.80
N ASP A 46 -19.06 6.87 -8.59
CA ASP A 46 -20.40 6.58 -8.10
C ASP A 46 -20.54 5.14 -7.57
N GLU A 47 -19.88 4.17 -8.19
CA GLU A 47 -19.85 2.79 -7.70
C GLU A 47 -19.15 2.68 -6.34
N LEU A 48 -18.03 3.37 -6.15
CA LEU A 48 -17.31 3.41 -4.86
C LEU A 48 -18.13 4.14 -3.79
N GLU A 49 -18.85 5.21 -4.13
CA GLU A 49 -19.77 5.87 -3.20
C GLU A 49 -20.86 4.90 -2.72
N LYS A 50 -21.52 4.19 -3.65
CA LYS A 50 -22.62 3.27 -3.32
C LYS A 50 -22.18 2.03 -2.55
N LYS A 51 -21.02 1.46 -2.89
CA LYS A 51 -20.61 0.13 -2.39
C LYS A 51 -19.60 0.18 -1.26
N GLU A 52 -18.73 1.19 -1.25
CA GLU A 52 -17.58 1.24 -0.33
C GLU A 52 -17.64 2.44 0.62
N GLY A 53 -18.66 3.31 0.48
CA GLY A 53 -18.80 4.54 1.25
C GLY A 53 -17.82 5.63 0.82
N GLY A 54 -17.48 5.64 -0.47
CA GLY A 54 -16.68 6.68 -1.12
C GLY A 54 -15.19 6.34 -1.20
N ILE A 55 -14.48 7.11 -2.04
CA ILE A 55 -13.06 6.89 -2.34
C ILE A 55 -12.19 6.94 -1.07
N ALA A 56 -12.49 7.86 -0.16
CA ALA A 56 -11.72 8.02 1.08
C ALA A 56 -11.77 6.76 1.95
N LYS A 57 -12.96 6.19 2.16
CA LYS A 57 -13.15 4.97 2.95
C LYS A 57 -12.56 3.75 2.25
N PHE A 58 -12.75 3.63 0.94
CA PHE A 58 -12.15 2.56 0.14
C PHE A 58 -10.60 2.56 0.22
N ALA A 59 -9.98 3.75 0.24
CA ALA A 59 -8.53 3.90 0.35
C ALA A 59 -7.97 3.50 1.74
N GLU A 60 -8.81 3.24 2.73
CA GLU A 60 -8.39 2.76 4.06
C GLU A 60 -8.27 1.23 4.17
N GLY A 61 -8.13 0.52 3.04
CA GLY A 61 -8.01 -0.94 3.01
C GLY A 61 -6.90 -1.52 3.91
N TYR A 62 -5.82 -0.76 4.17
CA TYR A 62 -4.77 -1.15 5.11
C TYR A 62 -5.25 -1.32 6.57
N ARG A 63 -6.42 -0.76 6.92
CA ARG A 63 -7.05 -0.94 8.24
C ARG A 63 -7.80 -2.27 8.36
N THR A 64 -8.01 -2.98 7.25
CA THR A 64 -8.75 -4.24 7.20
C THR A 64 -7.93 -5.40 6.66
N PHE A 65 -7.02 -5.15 5.71
CA PHE A 65 -6.05 -6.10 5.18
C PHE A 65 -4.70 -6.01 5.92
N GLY A 66 -3.92 -7.09 5.87
CA GLY A 66 -2.73 -7.26 6.70
C GLY A 66 -3.08 -7.46 8.16
N PHE A 67 -2.16 -7.13 9.06
CA PHE A 67 -2.36 -7.24 10.51
C PHE A 67 -3.01 -5.99 11.09
N ASN A 68 -4.15 -6.16 11.74
CA ASN A 68 -4.87 -5.11 12.44
C ASN A 68 -5.31 -5.58 13.83
N ARG A 69 -5.22 -4.69 14.83
CA ARG A 69 -5.71 -4.98 16.19
C ARG A 69 -7.24 -5.02 16.21
N ALA A 70 -7.79 -5.96 16.97
CA ALA A 70 -9.21 -6.14 17.19
C ALA A 70 -9.46 -6.44 18.68
N GLU A 71 -10.73 -6.53 19.08
CA GLU A 71 -11.08 -6.86 20.46
C GLU A 71 -10.55 -8.25 20.86
N GLY A 72 -9.68 -8.27 21.87
CA GLY A 72 -9.06 -9.49 22.41
C GLY A 72 -8.07 -10.18 21.47
N GLY A 73 -7.52 -9.49 20.47
CA GLY A 73 -6.57 -10.10 19.55
C GLY A 73 -6.15 -9.24 18.36
N SER A 74 -5.57 -9.90 17.36
CA SER A 74 -5.28 -9.34 16.05
C SER A 74 -6.05 -10.11 14.97
N VAL A 75 -6.45 -9.43 13.90
CA VAL A 75 -6.94 -10.07 12.69
C VAL A 75 -5.89 -9.90 11.60
N PHE A 76 -5.50 -11.00 10.98
CA PHE A 76 -4.76 -10.99 9.73
C PHE A 76 -5.72 -11.26 8.58
N ARG A 77 -5.63 -10.49 7.48
CA ARG A 77 -6.44 -10.69 6.28
C ARG A 77 -5.64 -10.50 4.99
N GLU A 78 -5.90 -11.33 4.00
CA GLU A 78 -5.26 -11.30 2.69
C GLU A 78 -6.28 -11.57 1.56
N TRP A 79 -6.00 -11.09 0.35
CA TRP A 79 -6.82 -11.40 -0.83
C TRP A 79 -6.14 -12.43 -1.74
N LEU A 80 -6.64 -13.67 -1.71
CA LEU A 80 -6.09 -14.84 -2.41
C LEU A 80 -7.23 -15.62 -3.11
N PRO A 81 -7.84 -15.07 -4.17
CA PRO A 81 -9.03 -15.64 -4.81
C PRO A 81 -8.83 -17.02 -5.40
N ASN A 82 -7.59 -17.35 -5.79
CA ASN A 82 -7.24 -18.61 -6.44
C ASN A 82 -6.62 -19.64 -5.48
N ALA A 83 -6.63 -19.37 -4.17
CA ALA A 83 -6.15 -20.33 -3.17
C ALA A 83 -7.25 -21.34 -2.80
N ARG A 84 -6.85 -22.59 -2.60
CA ARG A 84 -7.70 -23.68 -2.09
C ARG A 84 -7.62 -23.76 -0.57
N GLN A 85 -6.41 -23.60 -0.04
CA GLN A 85 -6.11 -23.54 1.39
C GLN A 85 -5.05 -22.48 1.65
N VAL A 86 -5.13 -21.84 2.81
CA VAL A 86 -4.22 -20.75 3.18
C VAL A 86 -3.84 -20.89 4.66
N PHE A 87 -2.57 -20.72 4.95
CA PHE A 87 -2.00 -20.75 6.29
C PHE A 87 -1.11 -19.53 6.49
N LEU A 88 -1.17 -18.94 7.69
CA LEU A 88 -0.16 -18.01 8.16
C LEU A 88 0.98 -18.82 8.78
N ILE A 89 2.19 -18.62 8.29
CA ILE A 89 3.38 -19.33 8.78
C ILE A 89 4.46 -18.33 9.18
N GLY A 90 5.28 -18.66 10.16
CA GLY A 90 6.39 -17.82 10.58
C GLY A 90 7.09 -18.34 11.83
N ASP A 91 7.94 -17.50 12.40
CA ASP A 91 8.71 -17.84 13.61
C ASP A 91 7.82 -18.25 14.79
N PHE A 92 6.60 -17.71 14.85
CA PHE A 92 5.65 -17.97 15.94
C PHE A 92 5.06 -19.40 15.96
N ASN A 93 5.15 -20.13 14.84
CA ASN A 93 4.60 -21.48 14.70
C ASN A 93 5.57 -22.44 13.99
N ASP A 94 6.87 -22.17 14.10
CA ASP A 94 7.95 -22.96 13.50
C ASP A 94 7.77 -23.20 12.00
N TRP A 95 7.18 -22.23 11.29
CA TRP A 95 6.90 -22.29 9.85
C TRP A 95 5.99 -23.46 9.43
N GLN A 96 5.15 -23.95 10.35
CA GLN A 96 4.23 -25.07 10.14
C GLN A 96 2.82 -24.62 9.73
N ASN A 97 2.06 -25.53 9.12
CA ASN A 97 0.69 -25.28 8.65
C ASN A 97 -0.34 -25.39 9.79
N THR A 98 -0.06 -24.79 10.96
CA THR A 98 -0.88 -24.90 12.17
C THR A 98 -1.81 -23.70 12.39
N THR A 99 -1.72 -22.67 11.53
CA THR A 99 -2.56 -21.46 11.62
C THR A 99 -3.32 -21.24 10.31
N PRO A 100 -4.41 -22.00 10.06
CA PRO A 100 -5.20 -21.87 8.85
C PRO A 100 -5.98 -20.53 8.82
N LEU A 101 -6.20 -19.99 7.62
CA LEU A 101 -7.11 -18.88 7.39
C LEU A 101 -8.48 -19.40 6.93
N HIS A 102 -9.52 -18.66 7.30
CA HIS A 102 -10.89 -18.87 6.90
C HIS A 102 -11.20 -18.06 5.63
N ASN A 103 -11.86 -18.69 4.66
CA ASN A 103 -12.35 -18.02 3.46
C ASN A 103 -13.61 -17.21 3.81
N GLU A 104 -13.57 -15.90 3.62
CA GLU A 104 -14.67 -14.96 3.89
C GLU A 104 -15.53 -14.68 2.63
N GLY A 105 -15.26 -15.37 1.52
CA GLY A 105 -15.84 -15.09 0.21
C GLY A 105 -15.11 -13.96 -0.54
N PHE A 106 -15.42 -13.82 -1.82
CA PHE A 106 -14.79 -12.85 -2.73
C PHE A 106 -13.25 -12.94 -2.79
N GLY A 107 -12.70 -14.11 -2.45
CA GLY A 107 -11.26 -14.35 -2.39
C GLY A 107 -10.56 -13.80 -1.15
N LYS A 108 -11.29 -13.29 -0.16
CA LYS A 108 -10.71 -12.82 1.10
C LYS A 108 -10.48 -14.00 2.04
N TRP A 109 -9.34 -14.00 2.70
CA TRP A 109 -8.95 -14.98 3.70
C TRP A 109 -8.56 -14.27 4.98
N SER A 110 -8.99 -14.77 6.15
CA SER A 110 -8.63 -14.16 7.42
C SER A 110 -8.40 -15.17 8.54
N VAL A 111 -7.66 -14.75 9.56
CA VAL A 111 -7.53 -15.48 10.82
C VAL A 111 -7.54 -14.49 11.98
N LYS A 112 -8.31 -14.81 13.02
CA LYS A 112 -8.23 -14.10 14.31
C LYS A 112 -7.20 -14.80 15.18
N LEU A 113 -6.18 -14.04 15.58
CA LEU A 113 -5.15 -14.46 16.52
C LEU A 113 -5.52 -13.87 17.88
N PRO A 114 -6.08 -14.66 18.81
CA PRO A 114 -6.42 -14.16 20.14
C PRO A 114 -5.16 -13.68 20.85
N ASP A 115 -5.30 -12.71 21.75
CA ASP A 115 -4.18 -12.29 22.58
C ASP A 115 -3.76 -13.39 23.56
N GLY A 116 -2.47 -13.42 23.86
CA GLY A 116 -1.92 -14.22 24.93
C GLY A 116 -2.21 -13.62 26.32
N PRO A 117 -1.71 -14.24 27.39
CA PRO A 117 -1.82 -13.73 28.74
C PRO A 117 -1.39 -12.26 28.84
N GLY A 118 -2.17 -11.44 29.53
CA GLY A 118 -1.92 -10.00 29.69
C GLY A 118 -2.33 -9.15 28.47
N GLY A 119 -3.14 -9.68 27.54
CA GLY A 119 -3.68 -8.91 26.41
C GLY A 119 -2.65 -8.58 25.34
N ARG A 120 -1.54 -9.35 25.28
CA ARG A 120 -0.45 -9.11 24.34
C ARG A 120 -0.65 -9.92 23.05
N PRO A 121 -0.25 -9.40 21.88
CA PRO A 121 -0.25 -10.16 20.64
C PRO A 121 0.54 -11.48 20.78
N VAL A 122 0.00 -12.58 20.24
CA VAL A 122 0.67 -13.90 20.26
C VAL A 122 1.93 -13.92 19.39
N ILE A 123 1.92 -13.18 18.28
CA ILE A 123 3.11 -12.99 17.45
C ILE A 123 3.96 -11.89 18.08
N LYS A 124 5.22 -12.20 18.39
CA LYS A 124 6.15 -11.25 19.00
C LYS A 124 6.63 -10.24 17.95
N HIS A 125 6.80 -9.00 18.38
CA HIS A 125 7.48 -8.00 17.57
C HIS A 125 9.00 -8.03 17.83
N PRO A 126 9.85 -7.92 16.80
CA PRO A 126 9.60 -8.30 15.41
C PRO A 126 9.68 -9.83 15.22
N SER A 127 8.95 -10.39 14.25
CA SER A 127 9.04 -11.81 13.87
C SER A 127 8.78 -11.96 12.38
N GLN A 128 9.46 -12.91 11.73
CA GLN A 128 9.33 -13.17 10.30
C GLN A 128 8.15 -14.08 10.01
N LEU A 129 7.50 -13.86 8.86
CA LEU A 129 6.31 -14.59 8.44
C LEU A 129 6.11 -14.59 6.93
N LYS A 130 5.27 -15.53 6.49
CA LYS A 130 4.73 -15.66 5.13
C LYS A 130 3.29 -16.16 5.16
N VAL A 131 2.61 -16.03 4.03
CA VAL A 131 1.40 -16.79 3.74
C VAL A 131 1.79 -17.99 2.89
N ARG A 132 1.43 -19.19 3.35
CA ARG A 132 1.53 -20.41 2.57
C ARG A 132 0.15 -20.77 2.04
N MET A 133 0.07 -21.00 0.74
CA MET A 133 -1.18 -21.35 0.08
C MET A 133 -1.02 -22.53 -0.86
N GLU A 134 -2.09 -23.30 -0.97
CA GLU A 134 -2.24 -24.33 -1.98
C GLU A 134 -3.09 -23.81 -3.12
N THR A 135 -2.62 -23.93 -4.36
CA THR A 135 -3.37 -23.55 -5.56
C THR A 135 -4.43 -24.61 -5.92
N HIS A 136 -5.32 -24.28 -6.86
CA HIS A 136 -6.26 -25.26 -7.42
C HIS A 136 -5.59 -26.43 -8.16
N SER A 137 -4.33 -26.27 -8.59
CA SER A 137 -3.52 -27.35 -9.18
C SER A 137 -2.83 -28.25 -8.14
N GLY A 138 -3.05 -28.00 -6.84
CA GLY A 138 -2.42 -28.75 -5.74
C GLY A 138 -0.97 -28.32 -5.43
N GLN A 139 -0.48 -27.24 -6.05
CA GLN A 139 0.86 -26.72 -5.79
C GLN A 139 0.88 -25.86 -4.53
N TRP A 140 1.86 -26.08 -3.67
CA TRP A 140 2.12 -25.22 -2.51
C TRP A 140 3.07 -24.09 -2.87
N CYS A 141 2.79 -22.89 -2.36
CA CYS A 141 3.66 -21.75 -2.51
C CYS A 141 3.61 -20.81 -1.31
N ASP A 142 4.76 -20.24 -0.99
CA ASP A 142 4.91 -19.28 0.09
C ASP A 142 5.11 -17.88 -0.48
N ARG A 143 4.44 -16.89 0.08
CA ARG A 143 4.52 -15.48 -0.34
C ARG A 143 4.65 -14.56 0.85
N VAL A 144 5.35 -13.45 0.66
CA VAL A 144 5.29 -12.31 1.58
C VAL A 144 3.86 -11.75 1.51
N PRO A 145 3.19 -11.49 2.65
CA PRO A 145 1.88 -10.85 2.63
C PRO A 145 1.91 -9.53 1.88
N ALA A 146 0.91 -9.27 1.04
CA ALA A 146 0.87 -8.07 0.20
C ALA A 146 0.79 -6.78 1.03
N TRP A 147 0.23 -6.88 2.24
CA TRP A 147 0.00 -5.76 3.16
C TRP A 147 1.01 -5.74 4.32
N THR A 148 2.17 -6.40 4.17
CA THR A 148 3.22 -6.30 5.20
C THR A 148 3.72 -4.86 5.32
N LYS A 149 4.01 -4.41 6.54
CA LYS A 149 4.55 -3.06 6.79
C LYS A 149 6.06 -2.98 6.61
N LEU A 150 6.72 -4.13 6.69
CA LEU A 150 8.16 -4.30 6.62
C LEU A 150 8.45 -5.69 6.03
N ALA A 151 9.53 -5.78 5.25
CA ALA A 151 10.07 -7.04 4.78
C ALA A 151 11.57 -7.07 5.08
N TRP A 152 12.09 -8.24 5.45
CA TRP A 152 13.52 -8.46 5.63
C TRP A 152 14.00 -9.52 4.66
N GLN A 153 15.22 -9.32 4.15
CA GLN A 153 15.91 -10.35 3.41
C GLN A 153 16.50 -11.37 4.38
N ASP A 154 16.19 -12.63 4.19
CA ASP A 154 16.91 -13.72 4.81
C ASP A 154 18.22 -13.94 4.05
N HIS A 155 19.35 -13.62 4.69
CA HIS A 155 20.67 -13.75 4.08
C HIS A 155 21.12 -15.19 3.83
N THR A 156 20.41 -16.18 4.39
CA THR A 156 20.68 -17.60 4.13
C THR A 156 20.02 -18.05 2.83
N THR A 157 18.77 -17.65 2.61
CA THR A 157 17.98 -18.08 1.44
C THR A 157 17.94 -17.06 0.30
N ASN A 158 18.42 -15.83 0.56
CA ASN A 158 18.26 -14.63 -0.26
C ASN A 158 16.80 -14.25 -0.55
N ALA A 159 15.82 -14.93 0.06
CA ALA A 159 14.41 -14.64 -0.08
C ALA A 159 13.98 -13.55 0.91
N PHE A 160 12.92 -12.82 0.57
CA PHE A 160 12.30 -11.88 1.49
C PHE A 160 11.21 -12.58 2.32
N ASN A 161 11.12 -12.18 3.58
CA ASN A 161 10.05 -12.54 4.51
C ASN A 161 9.32 -11.27 4.94
N GLY A 162 8.01 -11.37 5.14
CA GLY A 162 7.27 -10.29 5.80
C GLY A 162 7.65 -10.24 7.27
N VAL A 163 7.56 -9.07 7.88
CA VAL A 163 7.85 -8.89 9.31
C VAL A 163 6.60 -8.41 10.03
N TYR A 164 6.25 -9.11 11.10
CA TYR A 164 5.25 -8.62 12.04
C TYR A 164 5.79 -7.38 12.76
N TRP A 165 5.33 -6.21 12.32
CA TRP A 165 5.82 -4.92 12.81
C TRP A 165 4.77 -4.21 13.66
N GLU A 166 4.86 -4.42 14.98
CA GLU A 166 3.99 -3.84 15.99
C GLU A 166 4.81 -3.43 17.23
N PRO A 167 5.66 -2.38 17.13
CA PRO A 167 6.49 -1.94 18.24
C PRO A 167 5.63 -1.38 19.39
N GLU A 168 6.08 -1.60 20.63
CA GLU A 168 5.45 -1.03 21.83
C GLU A 168 5.50 0.50 21.82
N GLU A 169 6.66 1.06 21.47
CA GLU A 169 6.85 2.49 21.31
C GLU A 169 6.76 2.89 19.83
N ARG A 170 5.73 3.67 19.48
CA ARG A 170 5.53 4.19 18.13
C ARG A 170 6.00 5.64 18.03
N TYR A 171 6.68 5.98 16.93
CA TYR A 171 7.08 7.36 16.67
C TYR A 171 5.84 8.25 16.57
N THR A 172 5.83 9.33 17.36
CA THR A 172 4.79 10.36 17.33
C THR A 172 5.33 11.59 16.60
N PHE A 173 4.63 12.03 15.55
CA PHE A 173 5.01 13.24 14.82
C PHE A 173 4.97 14.46 15.74
N LYS A 174 6.09 15.19 15.81
CA LYS A 174 6.27 16.36 16.69
C LYS A 174 6.01 17.70 15.99
N HIS A 175 5.96 17.71 14.66
CA HIS A 175 5.86 18.92 13.86
C HIS A 175 4.68 18.83 12.88
N PRO A 176 3.96 19.94 12.62
CA PRO A 176 2.91 19.97 11.63
C PRO A 176 3.49 19.93 10.21
N ARG A 177 2.63 19.65 9.22
CA ARG A 177 3.00 19.81 7.82
C ARG A 177 3.22 21.30 7.52
N PRO A 178 4.29 21.67 6.78
CA PRO A 178 4.48 23.04 6.32
C PRO A 178 3.32 23.50 5.42
N ALA A 179 3.12 24.82 5.33
CA ALA A 179 2.19 25.40 4.37
C ALA A 179 2.61 25.09 2.92
N LYS A 180 1.64 24.98 2.01
CA LYS A 180 1.90 24.80 0.59
C LYS A 180 2.72 25.98 0.07
N PRO A 181 3.93 25.77 -0.49
CA PRO A 181 4.74 26.86 -1.01
C PRO A 181 4.12 27.44 -2.29
N GLU A 182 4.35 28.73 -2.54
CA GLU A 182 3.94 29.38 -3.79
C GLU A 182 4.68 28.79 -5.00
N ARG A 183 5.98 28.52 -4.83
CA ARG A 183 6.84 27.89 -5.83
C ARG A 183 7.59 26.72 -5.20
N VAL A 184 7.51 25.57 -5.85
CA VAL A 184 8.18 24.35 -5.39
C VAL A 184 9.64 24.38 -5.84
N LYS A 185 10.57 24.20 -4.90
CA LYS A 185 11.99 23.97 -5.15
C LYS A 185 12.34 22.59 -4.60
N ILE A 186 12.37 21.61 -5.49
CA ILE A 186 12.52 20.19 -5.14
C ILE A 186 14.00 19.82 -5.07
N TYR A 187 14.40 19.23 -3.95
CA TYR A 187 15.64 18.45 -3.86
C TYR A 187 15.26 16.97 -4.00
N GLU A 188 15.59 16.36 -5.12
CA GLU A 188 15.41 14.92 -5.32
C GLU A 188 16.52 14.15 -4.60
N ALA A 189 16.15 13.12 -3.84
CA ALA A 189 17.08 12.39 -3.02
C ALA A 189 16.76 10.90 -2.94
N HIS A 190 17.83 10.11 -2.82
CA HIS A 190 17.79 8.69 -2.53
C HIS A 190 18.56 8.43 -1.23
N VAL A 191 17.88 7.92 -0.20
CA VAL A 191 18.45 7.77 1.15
C VAL A 191 19.67 6.85 1.15
N GLY A 192 19.57 5.67 0.55
CA GLY A 192 20.61 4.64 0.62
C GLY A 192 21.98 5.04 0.06
N MET A 193 22.06 6.05 -0.82
CA MET A 193 23.31 6.50 -1.45
C MET A 193 23.75 7.88 -0.96
N ALA A 194 23.15 8.39 0.12
CA ALA A 194 23.38 9.74 0.62
C ALA A 194 24.52 9.83 1.65
N SER A 195 25.39 8.82 1.71
CA SER A 195 26.59 8.78 2.55
C SER A 195 27.85 8.86 1.69
N PHE A 196 28.94 9.39 2.26
CA PHE A 196 30.27 9.30 1.66
C PHE A 196 30.90 7.91 1.83
N GLU A 197 30.47 7.16 2.83
CA GLU A 197 30.92 5.78 3.05
C GLU A 197 30.27 4.83 2.03
N PRO A 198 30.99 3.81 1.53
CA PRO A 198 30.46 2.82 0.60
C PRO A 198 29.53 1.82 1.32
N LYS A 199 28.41 2.32 1.84
CA LYS A 199 27.38 1.55 2.54
C LYS A 199 25.99 2.08 2.18
N VAL A 200 24.96 1.27 2.43
CA VAL A 200 23.57 1.75 2.39
C VAL A 200 23.34 2.67 3.59
N ALA A 201 23.16 3.97 3.36
CA ALA A 201 22.91 4.93 4.41
C ALA A 201 21.50 4.78 5.00
N THR A 202 21.35 5.17 6.27
CA THR A 202 20.09 5.04 7.02
C THR A 202 19.22 6.30 6.93
N TYR A 203 17.92 6.14 7.21
CA TYR A 203 17.00 7.28 7.32
C TYR A 203 17.43 8.30 8.39
N LEU A 204 18.06 7.84 9.47
CA LEU A 204 18.54 8.72 10.55
C LEU A 204 19.78 9.52 10.14
N GLU A 205 20.73 8.89 9.42
CA GLU A 205 21.88 9.60 8.85
C GLU A 205 21.41 10.65 7.83
N PHE A 206 20.48 10.30 6.94
CA PHE A 206 19.90 11.27 5.99
C PHE A 206 19.24 12.44 6.71
N ALA A 207 18.45 12.17 7.75
CA ALA A 207 17.77 13.20 8.53
C ALA A 207 18.75 14.14 9.24
N ARG A 208 19.83 13.59 9.81
CA ARG A 208 20.84 14.33 10.57
C ARG A 208 21.77 15.15 9.67
N ASP A 209 22.25 14.55 8.58
CA ASP A 209 23.39 15.09 7.83
C ASP A 209 22.98 15.76 6.52
N VAL A 210 21.90 15.30 5.89
CA VAL A 210 21.49 15.75 4.55
C VAL A 210 20.38 16.80 4.60
N LEU A 211 19.35 16.62 5.44
CA LEU A 211 18.26 17.59 5.55
C LEU A 211 18.72 19.02 5.91
N PRO A 212 19.68 19.25 6.84
CA PRO A 212 20.17 20.59 7.12
C PRO A 212 20.82 21.24 5.90
N ARG A 213 21.56 20.47 5.10
CA ARG A 213 22.17 20.94 3.86
C ARG A 213 21.11 21.35 2.85
N ILE A 214 20.10 20.50 2.61
CA ILE A 214 18.98 20.81 1.70
C ILE A 214 18.32 22.14 2.08
N LYS A 215 18.04 22.32 3.38
CA LYS A 215 17.48 23.56 3.91
C LYS A 215 18.41 24.76 3.69
N SER A 216 19.71 24.61 3.95
CA SER A 216 20.70 25.69 3.76
C SER A 216 20.83 26.16 2.31
N LEU A 217 20.62 25.25 1.35
CA LEU A 217 20.62 25.54 -0.07
C LEU A 217 19.32 26.22 -0.56
N GLY A 218 18.33 26.41 0.32
CA GLY A 218 17.10 27.14 0.03
C GLY A 218 16.03 26.30 -0.70
N TYR A 219 16.16 24.98 -0.71
CA TYR A 219 15.10 24.08 -1.15
C TYR A 219 13.96 24.05 -0.12
N ASN A 220 12.74 23.86 -0.59
CA ASN A 220 11.54 23.85 0.26
C ASN A 220 10.72 22.56 0.17
N THR A 221 11.12 21.63 -0.69
CA THR A 221 10.46 20.34 -0.90
C THR A 221 11.53 19.28 -1.12
N VAL A 222 11.36 18.10 -0.54
CA VAL A 222 12.23 16.93 -0.79
C VAL A 222 11.41 15.88 -1.51
N GLN A 223 11.88 15.43 -2.67
CA GLN A 223 11.34 14.28 -3.36
C GLN A 223 12.15 13.05 -2.92
N LEU A 224 11.55 12.21 -2.07
CA LEU A 224 12.19 10.98 -1.61
C LEU A 224 11.91 9.83 -2.58
N MET A 225 12.96 9.29 -3.15
CA MET A 225 12.92 8.11 -4.02
C MET A 225 13.15 6.84 -3.23
N ALA A 226 12.77 5.70 -3.83
CA ALA A 226 13.10 4.36 -3.33
C ALA A 226 12.64 4.07 -1.88
N VAL A 227 11.55 4.71 -1.44
CA VAL A 227 10.95 4.49 -0.12
C VAL A 227 10.10 3.22 -0.08
N SER A 228 9.33 2.97 -1.15
CA SER A 228 8.64 1.69 -1.32
C SER A 228 9.66 0.57 -1.45
N GLU A 229 9.44 -0.53 -0.73
CA GLU A 229 10.35 -1.68 -0.69
C GLU A 229 10.63 -2.23 -2.09
N HIS A 230 11.89 -2.56 -2.36
CA HIS A 230 12.35 -3.08 -3.65
C HIS A 230 13.53 -4.03 -3.42
N ALA A 231 13.37 -5.30 -3.84
CA ALA A 231 14.35 -6.35 -3.56
C ALA A 231 15.71 -6.14 -4.26
N HIS A 232 15.73 -5.42 -5.37
CA HIS A 232 16.91 -5.22 -6.19
C HIS A 232 17.39 -3.78 -6.07
N TYR A 233 18.54 -3.58 -5.43
CA TYR A 233 19.14 -2.26 -5.24
C TYR A 233 19.73 -1.68 -6.54
N GLY A 234 20.25 -2.52 -7.43
CA GLY A 234 20.66 -2.13 -8.79
C GLY A 234 21.83 -1.17 -8.90
N CYS A 235 22.83 -1.33 -8.04
CA CYS A 235 24.14 -0.71 -8.18
C CYS A 235 25.06 -1.50 -9.12
#